data_AF-A0A0U2W2M5-F1
#
_entry.id   AF-A0A0U2W2M5-F1
#
_cell.length_a   1.000
_cell.length_b   1.000
_cell.length_c   1.000
_cell.angle_alpha   90.00
_cell.angle_beta   90.00
_cell.angle_gamma   90.00
#
_symmetry.space_group_name_H-M   'P 1'
#
loop_
_entity.id
_entity.type
_entity.pdbx_description
1 polymer ?
#
loop_
_entity_poly.entity_id
_entity_poly.type
_entity_poly.pdbx_seq_one_letter_code
_entity_poly.pdbx_strand_id
1 'polypeptide(L)'
;MCVNHKKGTLLMTTIHQDMLADLFEKLVTQFIKENLESIMKAEIKSFMENEQEKPNSRNGYYQRSLQTKFGTIEDLRVPRDRNSEFQTHVFEPYQRRDGWLEEAVIQMYKAGMGTRDVARFIESMFGSHYSPTTVSNITATVLEDIQQWQSRPLQKRYAVLYLGGLYVKLRRSRVSGEVVYFAMGIDEDGHRQILGFYVGGQESANGWRDVLKDLYKRGAQEVLLGVFDGLPGLDDAFREVYPKADVQHCIVHKVRSTFPKIRVQDKTEFLDDLKTVYHALDHELALAAFDTFKDKWGKKYPKEIQSWEEQLDTLLTFYKYPPQIKNAIYTSNPIERMNKEFRKRLKPMNSLTNIDAVEKIIYLDIMDYNERYANRVTTGFGQPGVKEKLVQMFEERYPTTATSVE
;
A
#
# COMPACT_ATOMS: atom_id res chain seq x y z
N MET A 1 -11.11 57.50 47.04
CA MET A 1 -10.44 56.62 48.03
C MET A 1 -10.02 55.35 47.33
N CYS A 2 -8.72 55.05 47.37
CA CYS A 2 -8.09 53.91 46.70
C CYS A 2 -8.61 52.57 47.26
N VAL A 3 -8.88 51.60 46.39
CA VAL A 3 -8.89 50.18 46.77
C VAL A 3 -7.95 49.43 45.84
N ASN A 4 -6.81 49.05 46.41
CA ASN A 4 -5.83 48.12 45.88
C ASN A 4 -6.47 46.75 45.60
N HIS A 5 -6.21 46.18 44.42
CA HIS A 5 -6.18 44.73 44.25
C HIS A 5 -4.81 44.29 43.72
N LYS A 6 -4.08 43.63 44.61
CA LYS A 6 -2.77 43.03 44.40
C LYS A 6 -2.84 42.00 43.28
N LYS A 7 -1.99 42.15 42.25
CA LYS A 7 -1.57 41.03 41.40
C LYS A 7 -0.64 40.14 42.23
N GLY A 8 -1.16 39.00 42.69
CA GLY A 8 -0.39 37.93 43.33
C GLY A 8 -0.16 36.78 42.35
N THR A 9 1.04 36.75 41.80
CA THR A 9 1.89 35.58 41.50
C THR A 9 1.22 34.21 41.24
N LEU A 10 1.14 33.82 39.96
CA LEU A 10 1.16 32.43 39.51
C LEU A 10 2.46 32.24 38.70
N LEU A 11 3.56 32.01 39.41
CA LEU A 11 4.91 31.87 38.83
C LEU A 11 5.63 30.64 39.41
N MET A 12 4.87 29.66 39.93
CA MET A 12 5.43 28.51 40.67
C MET A 12 5.08 27.13 40.10
N THR A 13 4.58 27.04 38.86
CA THR A 13 4.27 25.73 38.24
C THR A 13 5.06 25.45 36.97
N THR A 14 5.47 26.48 36.22
CA THR A 14 6.17 26.31 34.93
C THR A 14 7.65 25.91 35.08
N ILE A 15 8.35 26.48 36.08
CA ILE A 15 9.79 26.23 36.32
C ILE A 15 10.07 24.76 36.73
N HIS A 16 9.11 24.12 37.41
CA HIS A 16 9.28 22.76 37.93
C HIS A 16 9.13 21.68 36.86
N GLN A 17 8.44 21.99 35.75
CA GLN A 17 8.15 21.06 34.65
C GLN A 17 9.34 20.97 33.67
N ASP A 18 10.03 22.09 33.43
CA ASP A 18 11.24 22.15 32.61
C ASP A 18 12.43 21.43 33.29
N MET A 19 12.58 21.59 34.62
CA MET A 19 13.63 20.90 35.40
C MET A 19 13.49 19.36 35.38
N LEU A 20 12.25 18.87 35.41
CA LEU A 20 11.96 17.43 35.41
C LEU A 20 12.17 16.84 34.01
N ALA A 21 11.79 17.59 32.97
CA ALA A 21 12.06 17.24 31.58
C ALA A 21 13.57 17.19 31.30
N ASP A 22 14.33 18.21 31.71
CA ASP A 22 15.79 18.25 31.56
C ASP A 22 16.50 17.11 32.30
N LEU A 23 16.02 16.80 33.52
CA LEU A 23 16.56 15.68 34.30
C LEU A 23 16.26 14.34 33.63
N PHE A 24 15.04 14.16 33.11
CA PHE A 24 14.64 12.96 32.39
C PHE A 24 15.44 12.80 31.08
N GLU A 25 15.60 13.87 30.32
CA GLU A 25 16.42 13.90 29.10
C GLU A 25 17.86 13.47 29.40
N LYS A 26 18.48 14.02 30.44
CA LYS A 26 19.84 13.65 30.88
C LYS A 26 19.94 12.19 31.32
N LEU A 27 18.96 11.69 32.08
CA LEU A 27 18.95 10.30 32.52
C LEU A 27 18.81 9.33 31.35
N VAL A 28 17.91 9.62 30.41
CA VAL A 28 17.67 8.77 29.24
C VAL A 28 18.86 8.81 28.27
N THR A 29 19.40 9.99 27.97
CA THR A 29 20.58 10.13 27.09
C THR A 29 21.81 9.44 27.70
N GLN A 30 22.03 9.55 29.01
CA GLN A 30 23.11 8.85 29.69
C GLN A 30 22.93 7.33 29.66
N PHE A 31 21.72 6.83 29.93
CA PHE A 31 21.41 5.40 29.85
C PHE A 31 21.63 4.85 28.44
N ILE A 32 21.17 5.57 27.41
CA ILE A 32 21.37 5.17 26.01
C ILE A 32 22.86 5.18 25.67
N LYS A 33 23.60 6.23 26.04
CA LYS A 33 25.05 6.32 25.85
C LYS A 33 25.77 5.09 26.41
N GLU A 34 25.48 4.73 27.65
CA GLU A 34 26.10 3.58 28.31
C GLU A 34 25.81 2.26 27.60
N ASN A 35 24.58 2.06 27.14
CA ASN A 35 24.19 0.86 26.39
C ASN A 35 24.86 0.80 25.01
N LEU A 36 24.88 1.91 24.26
CA LEU A 36 25.55 1.96 22.95
C LEU A 36 27.04 1.69 23.10
N GLU A 37 27.72 2.31 24.08
CA GLU A 37 29.14 2.04 24.36
C GLU A 37 29.37 0.57 24.76
N SER A 38 28.43 -0.04 25.48
CA SER A 38 28.50 -1.45 25.86
C SER A 38 28.36 -2.39 24.66
N ILE A 39 27.38 -2.13 23.79
CA ILE A 39 27.15 -2.91 22.55
C ILE A 39 28.39 -2.81 21.66
N MET A 40 28.90 -1.60 21.39
CA MET A 40 30.07 -1.41 20.54
C MET A 40 31.34 -2.08 21.11
N LYS A 41 31.49 -2.13 22.44
CA LYS A 41 32.58 -2.89 23.09
C LYS A 41 32.46 -4.39 22.86
N ALA A 42 31.24 -4.92 22.85
CA ALA A 42 30.99 -6.33 22.52
C ALA A 42 31.23 -6.60 21.02
N GLU A 43 30.81 -5.71 20.13
CA GLU A 43 31.03 -5.80 18.69
C GLU A 43 32.52 -5.85 18.35
N ILE A 44 33.32 -4.89 18.85
CA ILE A 44 34.77 -4.91 18.59
C ILE A 44 35.45 -6.12 19.23
N LYS A 45 34.91 -6.66 20.32
CA LYS A 45 35.43 -7.89 20.91
C LYS A 45 35.22 -9.07 19.97
N SER A 46 34.00 -9.25 19.49
CA SER A 46 33.66 -10.30 18.51
C SER A 46 34.47 -10.16 17.22
N PHE A 47 34.59 -8.94 16.69
CA PHE A 47 35.39 -8.63 15.50
C PHE A 47 36.86 -9.09 15.67
N MET A 48 37.48 -8.75 16.79
CA MET A 48 38.86 -9.13 17.09
C MET A 48 39.05 -10.63 17.34
N GLU A 49 38.02 -11.33 17.83
CA GLU A 49 38.07 -12.79 18.03
C GLU A 49 37.92 -13.57 16.72
N ASN A 50 37.24 -12.99 15.73
CA ASN A 50 37.01 -13.60 14.41
C ASN A 50 38.14 -13.30 13.40
N GLU A 51 38.86 -12.18 13.51
CA GLU A 51 39.97 -11.81 12.61
C GLU A 51 41.38 -12.25 13.13
N GLN A 52 41.51 -13.46 13.69
CA GLN A 52 42.80 -13.91 14.27
C GLN A 52 43.95 -14.08 13.24
N GLU A 53 43.65 -14.15 11.95
CA GLU A 53 44.66 -14.39 10.90
C GLU A 53 45.44 -13.14 10.48
N LYS A 54 44.98 -11.93 10.83
CA LYS A 54 45.64 -10.67 10.49
C LYS A 54 46.26 -9.99 11.72
N PRO A 55 47.42 -9.31 11.60
CA PRO A 55 47.96 -8.51 12.69
C PRO A 55 47.11 -7.25 12.87
N ASN A 56 46.11 -7.32 13.75
CA ASN A 56 45.29 -6.19 14.16
C ASN A 56 45.24 -6.09 15.70
N SER A 57 45.00 -4.89 16.22
CA SER A 57 44.93 -4.63 17.66
C SER A 57 43.97 -3.47 17.95
N ARG A 58 43.32 -3.47 19.11
CA ARG A 58 42.46 -2.34 19.52
C ARG A 58 43.30 -1.07 19.71
N ASN A 59 42.79 0.08 19.25
CA ASN A 59 43.48 1.37 19.28
C ASN A 59 42.64 2.47 19.97
N GLY A 60 42.11 2.14 21.14
CA GLY A 60 41.34 3.07 21.96
C GLY A 60 39.97 3.41 21.38
N TYR A 61 39.53 4.65 21.61
CA TYR A 61 38.22 5.16 21.21
C TYR A 61 38.38 6.52 20.53
N TYR A 62 37.47 6.86 19.61
CA TYR A 62 37.23 8.25 19.22
C TYR A 62 35.93 8.74 19.85
N GLN A 63 35.80 10.05 20.03
CA GLN A 63 34.59 10.67 20.56
C GLN A 63 33.76 11.28 19.43
N ARG A 64 32.45 11.19 19.57
CA ARG A 64 31.48 11.82 18.67
C ARG A 64 30.22 12.19 19.43
N SER A 65 29.42 13.08 18.84
CA SER A 65 28.04 13.29 19.27
C SER A 65 27.07 12.51 18.36
N LEU A 66 25.95 12.09 18.93
CA LEU A 66 24.86 11.43 18.23
C LEU A 66 23.53 12.06 18.65
N GLN A 67 22.78 12.61 17.70
CA GLN A 67 21.46 13.19 17.98
C GLN A 67 20.41 12.08 17.98
N THR A 68 19.62 11.96 19.05
CA THR A 68 18.57 10.93 19.19
C THR A 68 17.21 11.56 19.49
N LYS A 69 16.15 10.75 19.50
CA LYS A 69 14.79 11.22 19.84
C LYS A 69 14.64 11.68 21.29
N PHE A 70 15.62 11.34 22.12
CA PHE A 70 15.63 11.63 23.54
C PHE A 70 16.65 12.70 23.92
N GLY A 71 17.25 13.40 22.95
CA GLY A 71 18.29 14.39 23.17
C GLY A 71 19.60 14.08 22.48
N THR A 72 20.57 14.99 22.62
CA THR A 72 21.92 14.81 22.06
C THR A 72 22.77 13.99 23.02
N ILE A 73 23.30 12.85 22.55
CA ILE A 73 24.32 12.11 23.27
C ILE A 73 25.67 12.74 22.95
N GLU A 74 26.22 13.44 23.95
CA GLU A 74 27.56 14.03 23.88
C GLU A 74 28.64 13.02 24.28
N ASP A 75 29.85 13.21 23.76
CA ASP A 75 31.05 12.43 24.08
C ASP A 75 30.87 10.91 24.01
N LEU A 76 30.11 10.42 23.03
CA LEU A 76 29.93 8.99 22.77
C LEU A 76 31.27 8.39 22.35
N ARG A 77 31.78 7.42 23.11
CA ARG A 77 33.07 6.77 22.83
C ARG A 77 32.89 5.56 21.94
N VAL A 78 33.40 5.66 20.72
CA VAL A 78 33.31 4.59 19.72
C VAL A 78 34.66 3.87 19.64
N PRO A 79 34.70 2.55 19.88
CA PRO A 79 35.94 1.79 19.84
C PRO A 79 36.46 1.69 18.40
N ARG A 80 37.78 1.61 18.26
CA ARG A 80 38.45 1.44 16.96
C ARG A 80 39.59 0.46 17.06
N ASP A 81 39.90 -0.19 15.94
CA ASP A 81 41.08 -1.01 15.75
C ASP A 81 42.23 -0.19 15.15
N ARG A 82 43.41 -0.79 15.01
CA ARG A 82 44.62 -0.12 14.54
C ARG A 82 44.62 0.01 13.02
N ASN A 83 43.99 -0.94 12.32
CA ASN A 83 43.92 -0.96 10.86
C ASN A 83 42.72 -0.17 10.32
N SER A 84 41.84 0.32 11.21
CA SER A 84 40.57 0.99 10.86
C SER A 84 39.63 0.10 10.03
N GLU A 85 39.68 -1.22 10.25
CA GLU A 85 38.82 -2.22 9.61
C GLU A 85 37.50 -2.43 10.39
N PHE A 86 37.44 -2.07 11.67
CA PHE A 86 36.24 -2.23 12.49
C PHE A 86 35.20 -1.14 12.19
N GLN A 87 33.99 -1.56 11.80
CA GLN A 87 32.80 -0.73 11.70
C GLN A 87 31.72 -1.26 12.67
N THR A 88 31.17 -0.37 13.49
CA THR A 88 30.04 -0.72 14.37
C THR A 88 28.76 -0.88 13.56
N HIS A 89 27.90 -1.81 13.97
CA HIS A 89 26.57 -1.97 13.38
C HIS A 89 25.52 -1.06 14.03
N VAL A 90 25.89 -0.34 15.09
CA VAL A 90 25.00 0.56 15.82
C VAL A 90 24.63 1.80 15.00
N PHE A 91 25.53 2.28 14.14
CA PHE A 91 25.29 3.41 13.22
C PHE A 91 26.29 3.40 12.06
N GLU A 92 25.90 4.02 10.94
CA GLU A 92 26.76 4.16 9.77
C GLU A 92 27.91 5.17 9.99
N PRO A 93 29.03 5.04 9.25
CA PRO A 93 30.10 6.02 9.23
C PRO A 93 29.53 7.41 8.93
N TYR A 94 29.93 8.39 9.74
CA TYR A 94 29.46 9.79 9.64
C TYR A 94 27.98 10.04 9.94
N GLN A 95 27.17 9.03 10.31
CA GLN A 95 25.76 9.19 10.65
C GLN A 95 25.58 10.01 11.93
N ARG A 96 25.26 11.30 11.85
CA ARG A 96 25.16 12.21 13.01
C ARG A 96 23.85 12.11 13.80
N ARG A 97 22.84 11.41 13.27
CA ARG A 97 21.47 11.37 13.79
C ARG A 97 20.92 9.95 13.77
N ASP A 98 20.22 9.56 14.82
CA ASP A 98 19.40 8.35 14.87
C ASP A 98 18.17 8.57 13.96
N GLY A 99 17.83 7.59 13.10
CA GLY A 99 16.92 7.74 11.96
C GLY A 99 15.45 8.03 12.29
N TRP A 100 15.13 8.25 13.56
CA TRP A 100 13.77 8.44 14.08
C TRP A 100 13.11 9.71 13.53
N LEU A 101 13.89 10.75 13.22
CA LEU A 101 13.33 12.01 12.74
C LEU A 101 12.99 11.90 11.25
N GLU A 102 13.81 11.17 10.50
CA GLU A 102 13.52 10.77 9.13
C GLU A 102 12.21 9.96 9.08
N GLU A 103 12.04 9.01 10.00
CA GLU A 103 10.79 8.27 10.15
C GLU A 103 9.62 9.20 10.51
N ALA A 104 9.80 10.14 11.45
CA ALA A 104 8.77 11.11 11.82
C ALA A 104 8.38 12.02 10.64
N VAL A 105 9.36 12.47 9.85
CA VAL A 105 9.15 13.22 8.60
C VAL A 105 8.33 12.41 7.61
N ILE A 106 8.67 11.13 7.41
CA ILE A 106 7.93 10.22 6.52
C ILE A 106 6.50 10.03 7.01
N GLN A 107 6.28 9.80 8.32
CA GLN A 107 4.94 9.64 8.88
C GLN A 107 4.10 10.93 8.79
N MET A 108 4.70 12.09 9.01
CA MET A 108 4.01 13.38 8.83
C MET A 108 3.65 13.65 7.36
N TYR A 109 4.56 13.34 6.45
CA TYR A 109 4.31 13.45 5.01
C TYR A 109 3.18 12.52 4.57
N LYS A 110 3.18 11.28 5.07
CA LYS A 110 2.12 10.28 4.87
C LYS A 110 0.78 10.70 5.48
N ALA A 111 0.79 11.39 6.62
CA ALA A 111 -0.41 12.00 7.21
C ALA A 111 -0.95 13.18 6.39
N GLY A 112 -0.21 13.58 5.35
CA GLY A 112 -0.62 14.54 4.35
C GLY A 112 -0.18 15.97 4.61
N MET A 113 0.78 16.15 5.51
CA MET A 113 1.41 17.44 5.75
C MET A 113 2.32 17.80 4.58
N GLY A 114 2.21 19.03 4.07
CA GLY A 114 3.15 19.52 3.06
C GLY A 114 4.56 19.65 3.65
N THR A 115 5.60 19.63 2.81
CA THR A 115 7.00 19.74 3.28
C THR A 115 7.25 20.99 4.13
N ARG A 116 6.56 22.10 3.84
CA ARG A 116 6.60 23.33 4.64
C ARG A 116 5.90 23.19 6.00
N ASP A 117 4.83 22.39 6.07
CA ASP A 117 4.11 22.13 7.32
C ASP A 117 4.94 21.21 8.22
N VAL A 118 5.56 20.18 7.63
CA VAL A 118 6.51 19.31 8.32
C VAL A 118 7.70 20.10 8.83
N ALA A 119 8.32 20.95 7.99
CA ALA A 119 9.44 21.79 8.41
C ALA A 119 9.05 22.72 9.58
N ARG A 120 7.90 23.40 9.50
CA ARG A 120 7.39 24.25 10.59
C ARG A 120 7.10 23.46 11.88
N PHE A 121 6.53 22.27 11.76
CA PHE A 121 6.24 21.42 12.91
C PHE A 121 7.53 20.97 13.61
N ILE A 122 8.49 20.47 12.83
CA ILE A 122 9.80 20.05 13.36
C ILE A 122 10.55 21.25 13.95
N GLU A 123 10.49 22.42 13.30
CA GLU A 123 11.09 23.64 13.83
C GLU A 123 10.46 24.07 15.16
N SER A 124 9.13 23.94 15.31
CA SER A 124 8.44 24.26 16.56
C SER A 124 8.76 23.30 17.71
N MET A 125 9.12 22.04 17.40
CA MET A 125 9.43 21.01 18.38
C MET A 125 10.93 20.91 18.72
N PHE A 126 11.81 21.18 17.74
CA PHE A 126 13.25 20.88 17.81
C PHE A 126 14.16 22.05 17.38
N GLY A 127 13.60 23.22 17.05
CA GLY A 127 14.35 24.41 16.64
C GLY A 127 14.77 24.45 15.15
N SER A 128 15.53 25.49 14.78
CA SER A 128 15.76 26.00 13.41
C SER A 128 16.66 25.14 12.48
N HIS A 129 16.68 23.83 12.64
CA HIS A 129 17.67 22.96 11.99
C HIS A 129 17.14 22.22 10.75
N TYR A 130 15.88 22.47 10.35
CA TYR A 130 15.21 21.72 9.28
C TYR A 130 14.59 22.63 8.24
N SER A 131 15.34 22.83 7.15
CA SER A 131 14.82 23.52 5.98
C SER A 131 13.82 22.62 5.22
N PRO A 132 12.87 23.19 4.45
CA PRO A 132 12.06 22.42 3.50
C PRO A 132 12.87 21.54 2.55
N THR A 133 14.10 21.97 2.22
CA THR A 133 15.06 21.21 1.40
C THR A 133 15.53 19.94 2.13
N THR A 134 15.82 20.03 3.43
CA THR A 134 16.19 18.88 4.26
C THR A 134 15.06 17.86 4.30
N VAL A 135 13.81 18.30 4.52
CA VAL A 135 12.63 17.43 4.48
C VAL A 135 12.46 16.78 3.10
N SER A 136 12.68 17.54 2.02
CA SER A 136 12.62 17.01 0.66
C SER A 136 13.66 15.91 0.43
N ASN A 137 14.91 16.10 0.88
CA ASN A 137 15.98 15.11 0.76
C ASN A 137 15.67 13.84 1.56
N ILE A 138 15.11 13.96 2.76
CA ILE A 138 14.66 12.80 3.55
C ILE A 138 13.60 12.02 2.79
N THR A 139 12.63 12.69 2.17
CA THR A 139 11.62 11.98 1.37
C THR A 139 12.15 11.46 0.04
N ALA A 140 13.39 11.78 -0.36
CA ALA A 140 13.96 11.30 -1.62
C ALA A 140 14.38 9.83 -1.54
N THR A 141 14.78 9.34 -0.35
CA THR A 141 15.07 7.92 -0.14
C THR A 141 13.85 7.03 -0.42
N VAL A 142 12.65 7.54 -0.14
CA VAL A 142 11.38 6.87 -0.47
C VAL A 142 11.25 6.60 -1.97
N LEU A 143 11.84 7.41 -2.85
CA LEU A 143 11.80 7.16 -4.30
C LEU A 143 12.63 5.93 -4.70
N GLU A 144 13.77 5.72 -4.05
CA GLU A 144 14.60 4.53 -4.27
C GLU A 144 13.84 3.27 -3.82
N ASP A 145 13.19 3.34 -2.66
CA ASP A 145 12.33 2.27 -2.15
C ASP A 145 11.17 1.97 -3.11
N ILE A 146 10.54 3.01 -3.67
CA ILE A 146 9.48 2.86 -4.68
C ILE A 146 10.01 2.11 -5.89
N GLN A 147 11.16 2.49 -6.44
CA GLN A 147 11.73 1.85 -7.62
C GLN A 147 12.06 0.38 -7.36
N GLN A 148 12.67 0.07 -6.21
CA GLN A 148 12.95 -1.30 -5.80
C GLN A 148 11.65 -2.10 -5.64
N TRP A 149 10.64 -1.51 -4.99
CA TRP A 149 9.36 -2.16 -4.80
C TRP A 149 8.60 -2.38 -6.12
N GLN A 150 8.62 -1.42 -7.03
CA GLN A 150 8.00 -1.52 -8.35
C GLN A 150 8.71 -2.54 -9.26
N SER A 151 10.00 -2.79 -9.07
CA SER A 151 10.76 -3.78 -9.83
C SER A 151 10.86 -5.16 -9.15
N ARG A 152 10.37 -5.30 -7.90
CA ARG A 152 10.47 -6.55 -7.14
C ARG A 152 9.82 -7.73 -7.87
N PRO A 153 10.40 -8.95 -7.77
CA PRO A 153 9.79 -10.15 -8.31
C PRO A 153 8.45 -10.44 -7.62
N LEU A 154 7.50 -10.95 -8.39
CA LEU A 154 6.18 -11.38 -7.95
C LEU A 154 6.11 -12.90 -7.91
N GLN A 155 5.22 -13.43 -7.07
CA GLN A 155 4.89 -14.85 -7.11
C GLN A 155 4.33 -15.26 -8.47
N LYS A 156 4.48 -16.55 -8.80
CA LYS A 156 4.05 -17.08 -10.09
C LYS A 156 2.52 -17.14 -10.24
N ARG A 157 1.83 -17.57 -9.18
CA ARG A 157 0.40 -17.91 -9.17
C ARG A 157 -0.43 -16.89 -8.40
N TYR A 158 -1.52 -16.42 -9.01
CA TYR A 158 -2.54 -15.60 -8.36
C TYR A 158 -3.95 -16.12 -8.66
N ALA A 159 -4.69 -16.46 -7.61
CA ALA A 159 -6.06 -16.94 -7.76
C ALA A 159 -6.96 -15.82 -8.32
N VAL A 160 -6.71 -14.57 -7.89
CA VAL A 160 -7.47 -13.41 -8.35
C VAL A 160 -6.55 -12.22 -8.58
N LEU A 161 -6.73 -11.51 -9.70
CA LEU A 161 -6.10 -10.23 -10.00
C LEU A 161 -7.18 -9.14 -10.15
N TYR A 162 -7.28 -8.25 -9.18
CA TYR A 162 -8.15 -7.08 -9.23
C TYR A 162 -7.45 -5.92 -9.93
N LEU A 163 -8.16 -5.26 -10.85
CA LEU A 163 -7.71 -4.03 -11.50
C LEU A 163 -8.67 -2.89 -11.15
N GLY A 164 -8.12 -1.73 -10.83
CA GLY A 164 -8.90 -0.54 -10.51
C GLY A 164 -8.10 0.75 -10.64
N GLY A 165 -8.80 1.84 -10.91
CA GLY A 165 -8.21 3.16 -11.09
C GLY A 165 -8.70 4.18 -10.06
N LEU A 166 -7.84 5.12 -9.68
CA LEU A 166 -8.19 6.29 -8.88
C LEU A 166 -7.75 7.57 -9.59
N TYR A 167 -8.70 8.44 -9.90
CA TYR A 167 -8.36 9.79 -10.37
C TYR A 167 -7.88 10.67 -9.22
N VAL A 168 -6.69 11.25 -9.37
CA VAL A 168 -6.06 12.22 -8.46
C VAL A 168 -5.86 13.55 -9.16
N LYS A 169 -5.96 14.66 -8.40
CA LYS A 169 -5.68 16.00 -8.95
C LYS A 169 -4.18 16.25 -8.92
N LEU A 170 -3.54 16.28 -10.09
CA LEU A 170 -2.12 16.47 -10.26
C LEU A 170 -1.83 17.81 -10.96
N ARG A 171 -0.86 18.55 -10.43
CA ARG A 171 -0.32 19.75 -11.08
C ARG A 171 0.88 19.37 -11.95
N ARG A 172 0.75 19.60 -13.26
CA ARG A 172 1.88 19.69 -14.19
C ARG A 172 2.03 21.17 -14.60
N SER A 173 1.66 21.53 -15.82
CA SER A 173 1.48 22.93 -16.24
C SER A 173 0.17 23.53 -15.69
N ARG A 174 -0.89 22.72 -15.67
CA ARG A 174 -2.19 23.01 -15.04
C ARG A 174 -2.56 21.89 -14.09
N VAL A 175 -3.58 22.12 -13.26
CA VAL A 175 -4.14 21.07 -12.40
C VAL A 175 -5.17 20.29 -13.20
N SER A 176 -4.95 18.99 -13.38
CA SER A 176 -5.87 18.07 -14.08
C SER A 176 -6.04 16.78 -13.29
N GLY A 177 -7.14 16.07 -13.56
CA GLY A 177 -7.36 14.71 -13.05
C GLY A 177 -6.52 13.72 -13.86
N GLU A 178 -5.64 12.99 -13.18
CA GLU A 178 -4.83 11.91 -13.75
C GLU A 178 -5.16 10.60 -13.03
N VAL A 179 -5.17 9.49 -13.77
CA VAL A 179 -5.49 8.18 -13.21
C VAL A 179 -4.25 7.58 -12.55
N VAL A 180 -4.43 6.98 -11.38
CA VAL A 180 -3.49 6.03 -10.80
C VAL A 180 -4.08 4.65 -10.97
N TYR A 181 -3.41 3.81 -11.74
CA TYR A 181 -3.75 2.40 -11.92
C TYR A 181 -3.28 1.62 -10.71
N PHE A 182 -4.10 0.68 -10.24
CA PHE A 182 -3.76 -0.25 -9.17
C PHE A 182 -4.04 -1.68 -9.58
N ALA A 183 -3.11 -2.57 -9.26
CA ALA A 183 -3.27 -4.00 -9.39
C ALA A 183 -3.12 -4.68 -8.02
N MET A 184 -4.13 -5.46 -7.62
CA MET A 184 -4.15 -6.19 -6.36
C MET A 184 -4.28 -7.69 -6.64
N GLY A 185 -3.41 -8.50 -6.07
CA GLY A 185 -3.44 -9.95 -6.19
C GLY A 185 -4.00 -10.62 -4.94
N ILE A 186 -4.67 -11.75 -5.12
CA ILE A 186 -4.87 -12.78 -4.10
C ILE A 186 -4.07 -14.00 -4.54
N ASP A 187 -3.12 -14.44 -3.74
CA ASP A 187 -2.30 -15.63 -4.02
C ASP A 187 -3.09 -16.94 -3.80
N GLU A 188 -2.43 -18.08 -4.00
CA GLU A 188 -3.04 -19.41 -3.83
C GLU A 188 -3.39 -19.74 -2.36
N ASP A 189 -2.75 -19.06 -1.41
CA ASP A 189 -3.01 -19.17 0.02
C ASP A 189 -4.14 -18.22 0.48
N GLY A 190 -4.63 -17.36 -0.41
CA GLY A 190 -5.72 -16.43 -0.14
C GLY A 190 -5.28 -15.10 0.49
N HIS A 191 -3.98 -14.83 0.57
CA HIS A 191 -3.44 -13.56 1.06
C HIS A 191 -3.54 -12.51 -0.04
N ARG A 192 -4.03 -11.33 0.34
CA ARG A 192 -4.19 -10.22 -0.61
C ARG A 192 -3.12 -9.16 -0.42
N GLN A 193 -2.64 -8.60 -1.52
CA GLN A 193 -1.68 -7.51 -1.52
C GLN A 193 -1.76 -6.68 -2.81
N ILE A 194 -1.28 -5.44 -2.75
CA ILE A 194 -1.07 -4.60 -3.93
C ILE A 194 0.24 -5.01 -4.59
N LEU A 195 0.16 -5.34 -5.88
CA LEU A 195 1.28 -5.81 -6.69
C LEU A 195 2.01 -4.64 -7.37
N GLY A 196 1.26 -3.64 -7.80
CA GLY A 196 1.77 -2.47 -8.49
C GLY A 196 0.80 -1.30 -8.50
N PHE A 197 1.35 -0.11 -8.67
CA PHE A 197 0.61 1.10 -8.96
C PHE A 197 1.36 1.93 -10.01
N TYR A 198 0.62 2.68 -10.84
CA TYR A 198 1.20 3.40 -11.98
C TYR A 198 0.46 4.72 -12.17
N VAL A 199 1.19 5.84 -12.19
CA VAL A 199 0.59 7.16 -12.46
C VAL A 199 0.52 7.35 -13.98
N GLY A 200 -0.69 7.45 -14.51
CA GLY A 200 -0.94 7.69 -15.92
C GLY A 200 -1.76 8.96 -16.17
N GLY A 201 -1.95 9.28 -17.45
CA GLY A 201 -2.80 10.41 -17.86
C GLY A 201 -4.28 10.08 -17.74
N GLN A 202 -4.87 9.63 -18.85
CA GLN A 202 -6.25 9.15 -18.91
C GLN A 202 -6.29 7.62 -18.82
N GLU A 203 -7.34 7.08 -18.22
CA GLU A 203 -7.55 5.64 -18.17
C GLU A 203 -7.81 5.09 -19.58
N SER A 204 -7.05 4.08 -19.98
CA SER A 204 -7.16 3.48 -21.32
C SER A 204 -6.76 2.01 -21.33
N ALA A 205 -7.25 1.27 -22.33
CA ALA A 205 -6.87 -0.12 -22.55
C ALA A 205 -5.36 -0.29 -22.76
N ASN A 206 -4.69 0.66 -23.43
CA ASN A 206 -3.24 0.64 -23.61
C ASN A 206 -2.49 0.81 -22.28
N GLY A 207 -2.93 1.74 -21.43
CA GLY A 207 -2.36 1.89 -20.09
C GLY A 207 -2.48 0.60 -19.28
N TRP A 208 -3.63 -0.06 -19.34
CA TRP A 208 -3.81 -1.37 -18.70
C TRP A 208 -2.94 -2.48 -19.31
N ARG A 209 -2.74 -2.51 -20.64
CA ARG A 209 -1.79 -3.46 -21.28
C ARG A 209 -0.38 -3.30 -20.72
N ASP A 210 0.09 -2.07 -20.57
CA ASP A 210 1.44 -1.81 -20.04
C ASP A 210 1.58 -2.29 -18.59
N VAL A 211 0.57 -1.99 -17.75
CA VAL A 211 0.49 -2.48 -16.37
C VAL A 211 0.52 -4.01 -16.32
N LEU A 212 -0.32 -4.68 -17.11
CA LEU A 212 -0.43 -6.13 -17.10
C LEU A 212 0.87 -6.80 -17.60
N LYS A 213 1.51 -6.24 -18.64
CA LYS A 213 2.80 -6.71 -19.16
C LYS A 213 3.91 -6.56 -18.13
N ASP A 214 3.93 -5.48 -17.36
CA ASP A 214 4.89 -5.30 -16.26
C ASP A 214 4.71 -6.38 -15.17
N LEU A 215 3.48 -6.59 -14.69
CA LEU A 215 3.18 -7.63 -13.71
C LEU A 215 3.60 -9.03 -14.18
N TYR A 216 3.33 -9.34 -15.45
CA TYR A 216 3.71 -10.61 -16.07
C TYR A 216 5.23 -10.79 -16.11
N LYS A 217 5.97 -9.76 -16.56
CA LYS A 217 7.44 -9.76 -16.59
C LYS A 217 8.05 -9.94 -15.21
N ARG A 218 7.43 -9.38 -14.18
CA ARG A 218 7.88 -9.48 -12.78
C ARG A 218 7.59 -10.84 -12.15
N GLY A 219 6.77 -11.69 -12.78
CA GLY A 219 6.59 -13.08 -12.38
C GLY A 219 5.13 -13.53 -12.23
N ALA A 220 4.16 -12.62 -12.17
CA ALA A 220 2.74 -12.98 -12.08
C ALA A 220 2.28 -13.57 -13.42
N GLN A 221 2.50 -14.86 -13.65
CA GLN A 221 2.34 -15.49 -14.98
C GLN A 221 1.10 -16.38 -15.06
N GLU A 222 0.68 -16.95 -13.93
CA GLU A 222 -0.44 -17.88 -13.83
C GLU A 222 -1.55 -17.22 -13.03
N VAL A 223 -2.60 -16.78 -13.72
CA VAL A 223 -3.75 -16.10 -13.11
C VAL A 223 -5.01 -16.93 -13.37
N LEU A 224 -5.81 -17.22 -12.35
CA LEU A 224 -7.10 -17.89 -12.59
C LEU A 224 -8.17 -16.89 -13.03
N LEU A 225 -8.34 -15.78 -12.29
CA LEU A 225 -9.43 -14.83 -12.49
C LEU A 225 -8.96 -13.37 -12.48
N GLY A 226 -9.30 -12.60 -13.51
CA GLY A 226 -9.25 -11.13 -13.48
C GLY A 226 -10.58 -10.54 -13.00
N VAL A 227 -10.57 -9.60 -12.04
CA VAL A 227 -11.78 -8.94 -11.54
C VAL A 227 -11.67 -7.41 -11.69
N PHE A 228 -12.50 -6.82 -12.53
CA PHE A 228 -12.44 -5.37 -12.80
C PHE A 228 -13.76 -4.82 -13.33
N ASP A 229 -13.82 -3.50 -13.54
CA ASP A 229 -14.96 -2.86 -14.22
C ASP A 229 -14.90 -3.13 -15.73
N GLY A 230 -16.06 -3.16 -16.39
CA GLY A 230 -16.19 -3.44 -17.83
C GLY A 230 -15.77 -2.25 -18.71
N LEU A 231 -14.56 -1.73 -18.50
CA LEU A 231 -13.99 -0.65 -19.32
C LEU A 231 -13.78 -1.15 -20.76
N PRO A 232 -14.18 -0.37 -21.79
CA PRO A 232 -13.97 -0.76 -23.18
C PRO A 232 -12.50 -1.11 -23.48
N GLY A 233 -12.28 -2.31 -24.03
CA GLY A 233 -10.98 -2.83 -24.44
C GLY A 233 -10.09 -3.36 -23.30
N LEU A 234 -10.50 -3.26 -22.03
CA LEU A 234 -9.75 -3.84 -20.91
C LEU A 234 -9.77 -5.36 -20.93
N ASP A 235 -10.91 -5.95 -21.29
CA ASP A 235 -11.07 -7.38 -21.54
C ASP A 235 -10.02 -7.93 -22.51
N ASP A 236 -9.87 -7.28 -23.65
CA ASP A 236 -8.93 -7.69 -24.69
C ASP A 236 -7.49 -7.52 -24.22
N ALA A 237 -7.19 -6.39 -23.57
CA ALA A 237 -5.89 -6.13 -22.96
C ALA A 237 -5.51 -7.18 -21.90
N PHE A 238 -6.49 -7.61 -21.10
CA PHE A 238 -6.30 -8.64 -20.09
C PHE A 238 -6.05 -10.01 -20.71
N ARG A 239 -6.89 -10.43 -21.66
CA ARG A 239 -6.76 -11.72 -22.35
C ARG A 239 -5.52 -11.79 -23.26
N GLU A 240 -5.01 -10.66 -23.74
CA GLU A 240 -3.73 -10.60 -24.47
C GLU A 240 -2.56 -11.04 -23.58
N VAL A 241 -2.56 -10.66 -22.30
CA VAL A 241 -1.48 -10.99 -21.35
C VAL A 241 -1.74 -12.31 -20.61
N TYR A 242 -3.00 -12.55 -20.23
CA TYR A 242 -3.45 -13.73 -19.49
C TYR A 242 -4.51 -14.51 -20.27
N PRO A 243 -4.15 -15.14 -21.40
CA PRO A 243 -5.12 -15.77 -22.31
C PRO A 243 -5.89 -16.95 -21.70
N LYS A 244 -5.32 -17.56 -20.65
CA LYS A 244 -5.94 -18.69 -19.94
C LYS A 244 -6.81 -18.25 -18.76
N ALA A 245 -6.72 -17.00 -18.32
CA ALA A 245 -7.47 -16.51 -17.18
C ALA A 245 -8.92 -16.20 -17.56
N ASP A 246 -9.84 -16.48 -16.64
CA ASP A 246 -11.22 -16.02 -16.75
C ASP A 246 -11.30 -14.51 -16.44
N VAL A 247 -12.38 -13.86 -16.89
CA VAL A 247 -12.68 -12.45 -16.60
C VAL A 247 -14.01 -12.34 -15.88
N GLN A 248 -14.00 -11.67 -14.74
CA GLN A 248 -15.19 -11.32 -13.97
C GLN A 248 -15.38 -9.80 -13.97
N HIS A 249 -16.50 -9.33 -14.52
CA HIS A 249 -16.90 -7.93 -14.40
C HIS A 249 -17.55 -7.67 -13.04
N CYS A 250 -17.23 -6.55 -12.43
CA CYS A 250 -17.81 -6.20 -11.13
C CYS A 250 -19.32 -5.96 -11.24
N ILE A 251 -20.12 -6.84 -10.63
CA ILE A 251 -21.58 -6.73 -10.64
C ILE A 251 -22.03 -5.42 -10.00
N VAL A 252 -21.35 -4.98 -8.93
CA VAL A 252 -21.69 -3.71 -8.26
C VAL A 252 -21.50 -2.50 -9.19
N HIS A 253 -20.46 -2.49 -10.03
CA HIS A 253 -20.27 -1.44 -11.03
C HIS A 253 -21.35 -1.51 -12.11
N LYS A 254 -21.69 -2.71 -12.58
CA LYS A 254 -22.78 -2.91 -13.53
C LYS A 254 -24.12 -2.41 -13.00
N VAL A 255 -24.47 -2.76 -11.75
CA VAL A 255 -25.67 -2.28 -11.06
C VAL A 255 -25.64 -0.75 -10.94
N ARG A 256 -24.53 -0.15 -10.48
CA ARG A 256 -24.39 1.30 -10.34
C ARG A 256 -24.52 2.04 -11.68
N SER A 257 -24.05 1.47 -12.78
CA SER A 257 -24.18 2.05 -14.12
C SER A 257 -25.61 1.97 -14.67
N THR A 258 -26.38 0.97 -14.22
CA THR A 258 -27.76 0.71 -14.66
C THR A 258 -28.75 1.54 -13.84
N PHE A 259 -28.55 1.61 -12.52
CA PHE A 259 -29.52 2.16 -11.57
C PHE A 259 -30.01 3.60 -11.86
N PRO A 260 -29.17 4.54 -12.34
CA PRO A 260 -29.63 5.88 -12.72
C PRO A 260 -30.60 5.92 -13.91
N LYS A 261 -30.60 4.88 -14.76
CA LYS A 261 -31.41 4.77 -15.98
C LYS A 261 -32.82 4.21 -15.71
N ILE A 262 -33.01 3.62 -14.52
CA ILE A 262 -34.29 3.05 -14.08
C ILE A 262 -35.16 4.13 -13.44
N ARG A 263 -36.46 4.16 -13.76
CA ARG A 263 -37.41 5.12 -13.18
C ARG A 263 -37.52 4.92 -11.68
N VAL A 264 -37.65 6.02 -10.93
CA VAL A 264 -37.66 6.01 -9.45
C VAL A 264 -38.64 5.00 -8.86
N GLN A 265 -39.86 4.92 -9.41
CA GLN A 265 -40.91 4.01 -8.98
C GLN A 265 -40.57 2.51 -9.14
N ASP A 266 -39.73 2.16 -10.13
CA ASP A 266 -39.41 0.77 -10.47
C ASP A 266 -38.10 0.31 -9.79
N LYS A 267 -37.31 1.23 -9.21
CA LYS A 267 -35.95 0.97 -8.74
C LYS A 267 -35.85 -0.14 -7.71
N THR A 268 -36.75 -0.16 -6.73
CA THR A 268 -36.71 -1.15 -5.65
C THR A 268 -36.98 -2.56 -6.19
N GLU A 269 -38.08 -2.71 -6.93
CA GLU A 269 -38.48 -3.98 -7.52
C GLU A 269 -37.46 -4.49 -8.54
N PHE A 270 -36.96 -3.60 -9.41
CA PHE A 270 -35.91 -3.94 -10.37
C PHE A 270 -34.64 -4.47 -9.69
N LEU A 271 -34.20 -3.85 -8.60
CA LEU A 271 -33.03 -4.31 -7.85
C LEU A 271 -33.28 -5.64 -7.14
N ASP A 272 -34.46 -5.86 -6.59
CA ASP A 272 -34.78 -7.10 -5.88
C ASP A 272 -34.87 -8.27 -6.86
N ASP A 273 -35.48 -8.08 -8.04
CA ASP A 273 -35.45 -9.10 -9.09
C ASP A 273 -34.02 -9.34 -9.59
N LEU A 274 -33.24 -8.29 -9.85
CA LEU A 274 -31.86 -8.43 -10.33
C LEU A 274 -30.94 -9.15 -9.33
N LYS A 275 -31.16 -8.95 -8.03
CA LYS A 275 -30.45 -9.69 -6.97
C LYS A 275 -30.64 -11.20 -7.11
N THR A 276 -31.82 -11.66 -7.52
CA THR A 276 -32.09 -13.11 -7.67
C THR A 276 -31.13 -13.77 -8.64
N VAL A 277 -30.69 -13.06 -9.68
CA VAL A 277 -29.75 -13.54 -10.69
C VAL A 277 -28.40 -13.90 -10.06
N TYR A 278 -27.72 -12.92 -9.45
CA TYR A 278 -26.37 -13.15 -8.92
C TYR A 278 -26.35 -13.75 -7.50
N HIS A 279 -27.50 -13.85 -6.81
CA HIS A 279 -27.64 -14.61 -5.57
C HIS A 279 -28.14 -16.04 -5.76
N ALA A 280 -28.43 -16.48 -6.99
CA ALA A 280 -28.79 -17.86 -7.28
C ALA A 280 -27.74 -18.86 -6.77
N LEU A 281 -28.16 -20.11 -6.54
CA LEU A 281 -27.33 -21.16 -5.97
C LEU A 281 -26.20 -21.58 -6.93
N ASP A 282 -26.52 -21.70 -8.21
CA ASP A 282 -25.61 -22.12 -9.27
C ASP A 282 -25.83 -21.30 -10.55
N HIS A 283 -25.01 -21.60 -11.56
CA HIS A 283 -25.00 -20.89 -12.84
C HIS A 283 -26.30 -21.09 -13.63
N GLU A 284 -26.86 -22.31 -13.65
CA GLU A 284 -28.07 -22.61 -14.43
C GLU A 284 -29.28 -21.87 -13.86
N LEU A 285 -29.42 -21.86 -12.53
CA LEU A 285 -30.47 -21.09 -11.86
C LEU A 285 -30.28 -19.58 -12.04
N ALA A 286 -29.03 -19.09 -12.11
CA ALA A 286 -28.76 -17.69 -12.41
C ALA A 286 -29.24 -17.30 -13.82
N LEU A 287 -29.01 -18.15 -14.82
CA LEU A 287 -29.50 -17.92 -16.18
C LEU A 287 -31.03 -17.92 -16.25
N ALA A 288 -31.69 -18.90 -15.63
CA ALA A 288 -33.15 -18.94 -15.57
C ALA A 288 -33.76 -17.73 -14.84
N ALA A 289 -33.10 -17.26 -13.77
CA ALA A 289 -33.49 -16.02 -13.09
C ALA A 289 -33.30 -14.79 -13.99
N PHE A 290 -32.24 -14.76 -14.81
CA PHE A 290 -32.03 -13.68 -15.78
C PHE A 290 -33.07 -13.69 -16.90
N ASP A 291 -33.50 -14.85 -17.39
CA ASP A 291 -34.58 -14.95 -18.38
C ASP A 291 -35.90 -14.38 -17.82
N THR A 292 -36.23 -14.76 -16.59
CA THR A 292 -37.41 -14.23 -15.88
C THR A 292 -37.31 -12.71 -15.70
N PHE A 293 -36.12 -12.21 -15.34
CA PHE A 293 -35.85 -10.79 -15.20
C PHE A 293 -35.99 -10.04 -16.54
N LYS A 294 -35.47 -10.62 -17.63
CA LYS A 294 -35.56 -10.10 -19.00
C LYS A 294 -37.00 -10.05 -19.49
N ASP A 295 -37.80 -11.08 -19.22
CA ASP A 295 -39.22 -11.10 -19.61
C ASP A 295 -40.02 -9.98 -18.94
N LYS A 296 -39.76 -9.75 -17.65
CA LYS A 296 -40.44 -8.72 -16.87
C LYS A 296 -40.03 -7.30 -17.27
N TRP A 297 -38.73 -7.05 -17.42
CA TRP A 297 -38.18 -5.69 -17.56
C TRP A 297 -37.78 -5.32 -18.99
N GLY A 298 -37.61 -6.30 -19.89
CA GLY A 298 -37.10 -6.09 -21.25
C GLY A 298 -37.95 -5.17 -22.11
N LYS A 299 -39.28 -5.12 -21.89
CA LYS A 299 -40.15 -4.16 -22.59
C LYS A 299 -40.02 -2.74 -22.06
N LYS A 300 -39.77 -2.57 -20.77
CA LYS A 300 -39.66 -1.26 -20.11
C LYS A 300 -38.27 -0.64 -20.27
N TYR A 301 -37.23 -1.47 -20.20
CA TYR A 301 -35.82 -1.09 -20.17
C TYR A 301 -34.97 -1.90 -21.17
N PRO A 302 -35.31 -1.89 -22.48
CA PRO A 302 -34.70 -2.79 -23.45
C PRO A 302 -33.18 -2.62 -23.58
N LYS A 303 -32.69 -1.37 -23.53
CA LYS A 303 -31.25 -1.06 -23.64
C LYS A 303 -30.46 -1.56 -22.43
N GLU A 304 -31.04 -1.43 -21.25
CA GLU A 304 -30.43 -1.89 -20.01
C GLU A 304 -30.34 -3.41 -20.00
N ILE A 305 -31.44 -4.11 -20.32
CA ILE A 305 -31.45 -5.58 -20.36
C ILE A 305 -30.49 -6.12 -21.42
N GLN A 306 -30.48 -5.55 -22.63
CA GLN A 306 -29.51 -5.90 -23.66
C GLN A 306 -28.06 -5.73 -23.16
N SER A 307 -27.77 -4.62 -22.49
CA SER A 307 -26.44 -4.38 -21.94
C SER A 307 -26.02 -5.41 -20.90
N TRP A 308 -26.97 -5.93 -20.10
CA TRP A 308 -26.69 -7.02 -19.15
C TRP A 308 -26.49 -8.36 -19.86
N GLU A 309 -27.32 -8.65 -20.86
CA GLU A 309 -27.24 -9.87 -21.66
C GLU A 309 -25.89 -9.99 -22.38
N GLU A 310 -25.41 -8.91 -23.00
CA GLU A 310 -24.10 -8.85 -23.68
C GLU A 310 -22.90 -9.11 -22.74
N GLN A 311 -23.06 -8.89 -21.43
CA GLN A 311 -22.00 -9.06 -20.43
C GLN A 311 -22.30 -10.19 -19.44
N LEU A 312 -23.35 -10.97 -19.66
CA LEU A 312 -23.84 -11.92 -18.64
C LEU A 312 -22.78 -12.98 -18.31
N ASP A 313 -22.08 -13.48 -19.33
CA ASP A 313 -21.02 -14.48 -19.18
C ASP A 313 -19.88 -14.00 -18.28
N THR A 314 -19.43 -12.75 -18.44
CA THR A 314 -18.38 -12.16 -17.59
C THR A 314 -18.93 -11.71 -16.24
N LEU A 315 -20.23 -11.43 -16.11
CA LEU A 315 -20.86 -11.07 -14.84
C LEU A 315 -21.12 -12.28 -13.94
N LEU A 316 -21.25 -13.48 -14.50
CA LEU A 316 -21.56 -14.72 -13.79
C LEU A 316 -20.37 -15.71 -13.71
N THR A 317 -19.20 -15.32 -14.20
CA THR A 317 -17.99 -16.15 -14.21
C THR A 317 -17.59 -16.68 -12.83
N PHE A 318 -17.88 -15.94 -11.75
CA PHE A 318 -17.63 -16.36 -10.38
C PHE A 318 -18.29 -17.69 -10.00
N TYR A 319 -19.34 -18.15 -10.70
CA TYR A 319 -19.95 -19.47 -10.46
C TYR A 319 -19.05 -20.64 -10.84
N LYS A 320 -18.02 -20.43 -11.67
CA LYS A 320 -17.01 -21.45 -11.99
C LYS A 320 -16.06 -21.73 -10.82
N TYR A 321 -16.06 -20.87 -9.80
CA TYR A 321 -15.14 -20.90 -8.67
C TYR A 321 -15.82 -21.47 -7.42
N PRO A 322 -15.05 -21.84 -6.37
CA PRO A 322 -15.63 -22.33 -5.12
C PRO A 322 -16.70 -21.36 -4.56
N PRO A 323 -17.90 -21.84 -4.19
CA PRO A 323 -18.99 -20.98 -3.73
C PRO A 323 -18.62 -20.18 -2.47
N GLN A 324 -17.67 -20.68 -1.67
CA GLN A 324 -17.15 -20.02 -0.47
C GLN A 324 -16.48 -18.69 -0.78
N ILE A 325 -15.86 -18.53 -1.96
CA ILE A 325 -15.17 -17.30 -2.36
C ILE A 325 -16.04 -16.35 -3.18
N LYS A 326 -17.27 -16.76 -3.55
CA LYS A 326 -18.22 -15.98 -4.35
C LYS A 326 -18.28 -14.51 -3.92
N ASN A 327 -18.49 -14.27 -2.63
CA ASN A 327 -18.64 -12.93 -2.06
C ASN A 327 -17.38 -12.04 -2.17
N ALA A 328 -16.20 -12.66 -2.31
CA ALA A 328 -14.96 -11.93 -2.53
C ALA A 328 -14.80 -11.50 -4.00
N ILE A 329 -15.20 -12.36 -4.94
CA ILE A 329 -14.81 -12.24 -6.35
C ILE A 329 -15.88 -11.68 -7.28
N TYR A 330 -17.18 -11.71 -6.92
CA TYR A 330 -18.26 -11.15 -7.74
C TYR A 330 -18.23 -9.60 -7.85
N THR A 331 -17.33 -8.96 -7.11
CA THR A 331 -17.21 -7.51 -6.99
C THR A 331 -15.75 -7.09 -6.84
N SER A 332 -15.40 -5.92 -7.38
CA SER A 332 -14.11 -5.26 -7.15
C SER A 332 -14.06 -4.46 -5.83
N ASN A 333 -14.94 -4.75 -4.87
CA ASN A 333 -15.01 -4.04 -3.59
C ASN A 333 -13.68 -3.99 -2.80
N PRO A 334 -12.80 -5.03 -2.80
CA PRO A 334 -11.51 -4.95 -2.13
C PRO A 334 -10.65 -3.77 -2.60
N ILE A 335 -10.54 -3.57 -3.92
CA ILE A 335 -9.75 -2.49 -4.52
C ILE A 335 -10.48 -1.13 -4.42
N GLU A 336 -11.81 -1.11 -4.51
CA GLU A 336 -12.60 0.11 -4.28
C GLU A 336 -12.50 0.64 -2.85
N ARG A 337 -12.46 -0.26 -1.86
CA ARG A 337 -12.26 0.11 -0.46
C ARG A 337 -10.90 0.75 -0.24
N MET A 338 -9.86 0.19 -0.85
CA MET A 338 -8.52 0.77 -0.84
C MET A 338 -8.51 2.16 -1.52
N ASN A 339 -9.09 2.28 -2.72
CA ASN A 339 -9.21 3.57 -3.42
C ASN A 339 -9.91 4.63 -2.56
N LYS A 340 -10.93 4.24 -1.78
CA LYS A 340 -11.61 5.13 -0.83
C LYS A 340 -10.69 5.58 0.32
N GLU A 341 -9.85 4.69 0.84
CA GLU A 341 -8.87 5.02 1.89
C GLU A 341 -7.83 6.01 1.35
N PHE A 342 -7.28 5.78 0.16
CA PHE A 342 -6.36 6.73 -0.50
C PHE A 342 -7.03 8.08 -0.78
N ARG A 343 -8.25 8.09 -1.32
CA ARG A 343 -9.00 9.33 -1.57
C ARG A 343 -9.22 10.15 -0.29
N LYS A 344 -9.46 9.49 0.85
CA LYS A 344 -9.60 10.17 2.15
C LYS A 344 -8.30 10.88 2.54
N ARG A 345 -7.16 10.22 2.33
CA ARG A 345 -5.82 10.75 2.68
C ARG A 345 -5.37 11.87 1.75
N LEU A 346 -5.71 11.79 0.46
CA LEU A 346 -5.39 12.83 -0.52
C LEU A 346 -6.29 14.08 -0.41
N LYS A 347 -7.46 13.98 0.24
CA LYS A 347 -8.45 15.06 0.32
C LYS A 347 -7.91 16.40 0.87
N PRO A 348 -7.12 16.44 1.98
CA PRO A 348 -6.62 17.70 2.54
C PRO A 348 -5.64 18.43 1.61
N MET A 349 -4.98 17.70 0.70
CA MET A 349 -3.91 18.25 -0.15
C MET A 349 -4.44 19.08 -1.32
N ASN A 350 -5.74 18.98 -1.65
CA ASN A 350 -6.43 19.60 -2.81
C ASN A 350 -5.87 19.20 -4.20
N SER A 351 -4.57 19.43 -4.45
CA SER A 351 -3.84 19.03 -5.66
C SER A 351 -2.39 18.71 -5.32
N LEU A 352 -1.86 17.64 -5.90
CA LEU A 352 -0.48 17.21 -5.74
C LEU A 352 0.44 18.01 -6.67
N THR A 353 1.68 18.28 -6.23
CA THR A 353 2.58 19.22 -6.89
C THR A 353 3.34 18.64 -8.09
N ASN A 354 3.59 17.33 -8.09
CA ASN A 354 4.29 16.57 -9.12
C ASN A 354 4.01 15.08 -8.95
N ILE A 355 4.51 14.26 -9.89
CA ILE A 355 4.31 12.79 -9.89
C ILE A 355 4.94 12.18 -8.65
N ASP A 356 6.19 12.54 -8.33
CA ASP A 356 6.92 12.01 -7.18
C ASP A 356 6.13 12.13 -5.87
N ALA A 357 5.43 13.25 -5.65
CA ALA A 357 4.58 13.43 -4.49
C ALA A 357 3.42 12.43 -4.45
N VAL A 358 2.79 12.18 -5.61
CA VAL A 358 1.73 11.17 -5.77
C VAL A 358 2.29 9.80 -5.42
N GLU A 359 3.42 9.43 -6.01
CA GLU A 359 4.02 8.11 -5.85
C GLU A 359 4.45 7.87 -4.41
N LYS A 360 5.10 8.84 -3.75
CA LYS A 360 5.49 8.75 -2.33
C LYS A 360 4.30 8.49 -1.42
N ILE A 361 3.24 9.28 -1.54
CA ILE A 361 2.07 9.13 -0.65
C ILE A 361 1.39 7.79 -0.88
N ILE A 362 1.18 7.42 -2.15
CA ILE A 362 0.50 6.17 -2.51
C ILE A 362 1.33 4.97 -2.08
N TYR A 363 2.64 4.98 -2.31
CA TYR A 363 3.54 3.92 -1.89
C TYR A 363 3.50 3.68 -0.38
N LEU A 364 3.62 4.75 0.41
CA LEU A 364 3.59 4.66 1.88
C LEU A 364 2.25 4.12 2.39
N ASP A 365 1.13 4.49 1.76
CA ASP A 365 -0.17 3.94 2.12
C ASP A 365 -0.34 2.47 1.66
N ILE A 366 0.26 2.08 0.52
CA ILE A 366 0.29 0.69 0.07
C ILE A 366 1.11 -0.17 1.03
N MET A 367 2.24 0.32 1.55
CA MET A 367 3.07 -0.46 2.48
C MET A 367 2.26 -0.81 3.74
N ASP A 368 1.58 0.17 4.33
CA ASP A 368 0.64 -0.06 5.44
C ASP A 368 -0.47 -1.05 5.10
N TYR A 369 -1.02 -0.93 3.89
CA TYR A 369 -2.09 -1.81 3.43
C TYR A 369 -1.58 -3.25 3.38
N ASN A 370 -0.46 -3.48 2.69
CA ASN A 370 0.13 -4.79 2.52
C ASN A 370 0.53 -5.39 3.86
N GLU A 371 1.16 -4.62 4.76
CA GLU A 371 1.52 -5.08 6.10
C GLU A 371 0.29 -5.49 6.92
N ARG A 372 -0.78 -4.67 6.91
CA ARG A 372 -2.03 -4.97 7.63
C ARG A 372 -2.68 -6.27 7.15
N TYR A 373 -2.53 -6.60 5.86
CA TYR A 373 -3.15 -7.76 5.23
C TYR A 373 -2.22 -8.97 5.05
N ALA A 374 -0.91 -8.83 5.32
CA ALA A 374 0.08 -9.88 5.13
C ALA A 374 -0.35 -11.20 5.80
N ASN A 375 -0.80 -11.13 7.05
CA ASN A 375 -1.21 -12.31 7.83
C ASN A 375 -2.72 -12.58 7.80
N ARG A 376 -3.46 -11.98 6.86
CA ARG A 376 -4.93 -12.11 6.80
C ARG A 376 -5.36 -12.81 5.51
N VAL A 377 -5.92 -14.00 5.69
CA VAL A 377 -6.57 -14.72 4.59
C VAL A 377 -7.88 -14.02 4.22
N THR A 378 -8.10 -13.83 2.91
CA THR A 378 -9.32 -13.21 2.40
C THR A 378 -10.53 -14.09 2.71
N THR A 379 -11.64 -13.46 3.09
CA THR A 379 -12.88 -14.17 3.43
C THR A 379 -13.28 -15.16 2.34
N GLY A 380 -13.54 -16.40 2.75
CA GLY A 380 -13.87 -17.51 1.85
C GLY A 380 -12.66 -18.35 1.46
N PHE A 381 -11.46 -17.77 1.31
CA PHE A 381 -10.28 -18.50 0.84
C PHE A 381 -9.71 -19.47 1.88
N GLY A 382 -9.85 -19.15 3.17
CA GLY A 382 -9.42 -20.03 4.26
C GLY A 382 -10.42 -21.14 4.63
N GLN A 383 -11.50 -21.32 3.86
CA GLN A 383 -12.49 -22.37 4.13
C GLN A 383 -11.96 -23.73 3.66
N PRO A 384 -12.33 -24.84 4.34
CA PRO A 384 -11.86 -26.19 3.97
C PRO A 384 -12.16 -26.55 2.51
N GLY A 385 -11.20 -27.14 1.80
CA GLY A 385 -11.35 -27.59 0.42
C GLY A 385 -11.17 -26.51 -0.64
N VAL A 386 -11.12 -25.22 -0.26
CA VAL A 386 -10.97 -24.12 -1.23
C VAL A 386 -9.56 -24.09 -1.82
N LYS A 387 -8.54 -24.21 -0.98
CA LYS A 387 -7.13 -24.20 -1.43
C LYS A 387 -6.85 -25.37 -2.38
N GLU A 388 -7.27 -26.58 -2.01
CA GLU A 388 -7.11 -27.78 -2.84
C GLU A 388 -7.77 -27.62 -4.20
N LYS A 389 -8.98 -27.05 -4.22
CA LYS A 389 -9.71 -26.78 -5.47
C LYS A 389 -9.03 -25.71 -6.32
N LEU A 390 -8.50 -24.64 -5.72
CA LEU A 390 -7.74 -23.63 -6.45
C LEU A 390 -6.45 -24.20 -7.04
N VAL A 391 -5.72 -25.03 -6.28
CA VAL A 391 -4.53 -25.73 -6.77
C VAL A 391 -4.88 -26.64 -7.95
N GLN A 392 -5.96 -27.43 -7.85
CA GLN A 392 -6.45 -28.24 -8.97
C GLN A 392 -6.75 -27.39 -10.20
N MET A 393 -7.45 -26.25 -10.03
CA MET A 393 -7.73 -25.32 -11.13
C MET A 393 -6.45 -24.75 -11.76
N PHE A 394 -5.40 -24.49 -10.97
CA PHE A 394 -4.11 -24.08 -11.50
C PHE A 394 -3.45 -25.18 -12.32
N GLU A 395 -3.39 -26.41 -11.82
CA GLU A 395 -2.76 -27.53 -12.54
C GLU A 395 -3.51 -27.88 -13.84
N GLU A 396 -4.84 -27.82 -13.84
CA GLU A 396 -5.66 -28.06 -15.04
C GLU A 396 -5.43 -26.98 -16.11
N ARG A 397 -5.29 -25.72 -15.69
CA ARG A 397 -5.19 -24.56 -16.60
C ARG A 397 -3.74 -24.30 -17.04
N TYR A 398 -2.80 -24.49 -16.14
CA TYR A 398 -1.37 -24.27 -16.31
C TYR A 398 -0.60 -25.57 -16.02
N PRO A 399 -0.81 -26.62 -16.84
CA PRO A 399 -0.11 -27.87 -16.62
C PRO A 399 1.40 -27.62 -16.75
N THR A 400 2.14 -28.06 -15.73
CA THR A 400 3.60 -28.02 -15.77
C THR A 400 4.04 -28.89 -16.94
N THR A 401 4.50 -28.27 -18.02
CA THR A 401 5.05 -29.01 -19.15
C THR A 401 6.33 -29.64 -18.62
N ALA A 402 6.28 -30.94 -18.33
CA ALA A 402 7.48 -31.71 -18.07
C ALA A 402 8.38 -31.49 -19.28
N THR A 403 9.44 -30.72 -19.11
CA THR A 403 10.44 -30.51 -20.13
C THR A 403 11.10 -31.86 -20.30
N SER A 404 10.67 -32.59 -21.32
CA SER A 404 11.40 -33.74 -21.85
C SER A 404 12.76 -33.20 -22.28
N VAL A 405 13.74 -33.37 -21.40
CA VAL A 405 15.15 -33.28 -21.75
C VAL A 405 15.41 -34.47 -22.70
N GLU A 406 15.35 -34.22 -24.00
CA GLU A 406 15.96 -35.05 -25.04
C GLU A 406 17.25 -34.38 -25.54
#